data_AF-A0A2T3YW03-F1
#
_entry.id   AF-A0A2T3YW03-F1
#
_cell.length_a   1.000
_cell.length_b   1.000
_cell.length_c   1.000
_cell.angle_alpha   90.00
_cell.angle_beta   90.00
_cell.angle_gamma   90.00
#
_symmetry.space_group_name_H-M   'P 1'
#
loop_
_entity.id
_entity.type
_entity.pdbx_description
1 polymer ?
#
loop_
_entity_poly.entity_id
_entity_poly.type
_entity_poly.pdbx_seq_one_letter_code
_entity_poly.pdbx_strand_id
1 'polypeptide(L)'
;MWRGGPRSILQITAVAFVLLMLFFFVPLQFDDHYQQILNWSAPDSAASSDLRIVVFGSQDLLGSAPDAEHTQTSWPEHLCKQLNCRSVLSFVPPIDSQPGLTSNSLYGTEIRALEMVSEQVNLTEKPALDNFYIPKQYPVPTKTPDLEAQVQRFLTMAPPKLPPRETLWVFSFGTWETWNLASLPRASGERLIDESVTNIFSQIELLYRKSLNPKSPAFSDFWSNVTKAEVQALTHPEPDKKPDERRMESFRVVIPQLFDITLVPGWQNRPIPSQPQSRGVQLRNAAYLTKRWNTQVSKQIEQWRKKADSKPEGIEDEGIETAVAVPTMTSLLRYLPEALQPKEAGATEGIADEDVIYAPYPRRLGLQSTLVANVLDAMTEEEMQRSGLKDSKGRGSMPADGAMRFFDVWTPCIADNRAITGVDTSHPSQECDVPNDHLFYDGFTFGERAKEELAKKTAEQIKDQLFV
;
A
#
# COMPACT_ATOMS: atom_id res chain seq x y z
N MET A 1 -25.56 -52.18 47.40
CA MET A 1 -25.29 -52.89 46.13
C MET A 1 -25.15 -51.86 45.01
N TRP A 2 -23.93 -51.39 44.73
CA TRP A 2 -23.62 -50.55 43.57
C TRP A 2 -22.80 -51.41 42.59
N ARG A 3 -23.46 -52.00 41.60
CA ARG A 3 -22.81 -52.73 40.50
C ARG A 3 -22.67 -51.79 39.31
N GLY A 4 -21.52 -51.11 39.22
CA GLY A 4 -21.15 -50.27 38.07
C GLY A 4 -19.68 -49.85 38.05
N GLY A 5 -18.83 -50.56 38.80
CA GLY A 5 -17.55 -50.06 39.30
C GLY A 5 -16.36 -49.87 38.33
N PRO A 6 -16.28 -50.47 37.12
CA PRO A 6 -15.11 -50.22 36.26
C PRO A 6 -15.41 -49.51 34.92
N ARG A 7 -16.59 -49.71 34.31
CA ARG A 7 -16.88 -49.16 32.97
C ARG A 7 -17.18 -47.67 33.00
N SER A 8 -17.84 -47.19 34.05
CA SER A 8 -18.18 -45.77 34.19
C SER A 8 -16.94 -44.91 34.43
N ILE A 9 -15.96 -45.43 35.18
CA ILE A 9 -14.68 -44.73 35.43
C ILE A 9 -13.90 -44.59 34.11
N LEU A 10 -13.81 -45.67 33.33
CA LEU A 10 -13.14 -45.65 32.02
C LEU A 10 -13.76 -44.66 31.04
N GLN A 11 -15.09 -44.58 31.00
CA GLN A 11 -15.80 -43.62 30.14
C GLN A 11 -15.59 -42.18 30.59
N ILE A 12 -15.60 -41.90 31.89
CA ILE A 12 -15.33 -40.57 32.43
C ILE A 12 -13.87 -40.16 32.14
N THR A 13 -12.91 -41.07 32.32
CA THR A 13 -11.51 -40.78 31.98
C THR A 13 -11.30 -40.58 30.49
N ALA A 14 -11.99 -41.33 29.63
CA ALA A 14 -11.90 -41.15 28.17
C ALA A 14 -12.49 -39.79 27.74
N VAL A 15 -13.64 -39.40 28.30
CA VAL A 15 -14.25 -38.09 28.02
C VAL A 15 -13.38 -36.94 28.55
N ALA A 16 -12.81 -37.09 29.75
CA ALA A 16 -11.89 -36.10 30.29
C ALA A 16 -10.62 -35.97 29.43
N PHE A 17 -10.08 -37.08 28.93
CA PHE A 17 -8.91 -37.07 28.06
C PHE A 17 -9.22 -36.45 26.68
N VAL A 18 -10.40 -36.72 26.11
CA VAL A 18 -10.85 -36.10 24.86
C VAL A 18 -11.09 -34.60 25.04
N LEU A 19 -11.67 -34.16 26.17
CA LEU A 19 -11.84 -32.74 26.48
C LEU A 19 -10.48 -32.04 26.71
N LEU A 20 -9.54 -32.71 27.36
CA LEU A 20 -8.20 -32.18 27.61
C LEU A 20 -7.38 -32.12 26.30
N MET A 21 -7.54 -33.10 25.41
CA MET A 21 -6.98 -33.05 24.05
C MET A 21 -7.64 -31.95 23.22
N LEU A 22 -8.95 -31.73 23.33
CA LEU A 22 -9.61 -30.59 22.67
C LEU A 22 -9.08 -29.25 23.22
N PHE A 23 -8.80 -29.15 24.52
CA PHE A 23 -8.27 -27.92 25.13
C PHE A 23 -6.78 -27.66 24.80
N PHE A 24 -5.98 -28.71 24.57
CA PHE A 24 -4.54 -28.60 24.26
C PHE A 24 -4.22 -28.61 22.77
N PHE A 25 -5.05 -29.25 21.93
CA PHE A 25 -4.81 -29.40 20.48
C PHE A 25 -5.79 -28.63 19.60
N VAL A 26 -6.91 -28.11 20.14
CA VAL A 26 -7.61 -27.02 19.47
C VAL A 26 -6.98 -25.75 20.02
N PRO A 27 -6.19 -24.99 19.22
CA PRO A 27 -5.96 -23.62 19.58
C PRO A 27 -7.34 -22.97 19.57
N LEU A 28 -7.92 -22.73 20.76
CA LEU A 28 -8.82 -21.60 20.94
C LEU A 28 -7.96 -20.34 20.80
N GLN A 29 -7.39 -20.17 19.60
CA GLN A 29 -6.99 -18.88 19.09
C GLN A 29 -8.30 -18.13 18.92
N PHE A 30 -8.73 -17.47 20.00
CA PHE A 30 -9.35 -16.18 19.86
C PHE A 30 -8.27 -15.27 19.26
N ASP A 31 -8.01 -15.44 17.96
CA ASP A 31 -6.98 -14.73 17.24
C ASP A 31 -7.50 -13.33 16.97
N ASP A 32 -7.25 -12.44 17.93
CA ASP A 32 -7.24 -11.01 17.69
C ASP A 32 -5.97 -10.66 16.91
N HIS A 33 -5.77 -11.26 15.73
CA HIS A 33 -4.70 -10.91 14.78
C HIS A 33 -4.77 -9.44 14.33
N TYR A 34 -5.90 -8.77 14.57
CA TYR A 34 -6.06 -7.33 14.41
C TYR A 34 -5.43 -6.50 15.53
N GLN A 35 -5.14 -7.06 16.72
CA GLN A 35 -4.49 -6.31 17.81
C GLN A 35 -2.97 -6.25 17.68
N GLN A 36 -2.34 -7.21 16.99
CA GLN A 36 -0.91 -7.15 16.66
C GLN A 36 -0.60 -6.28 15.42
N ILE A 37 -1.63 -5.83 14.71
CA ILE A 37 -1.50 -4.89 13.60
C ILE A 37 -2.00 -3.53 14.10
N LEU A 38 -1.06 -2.75 14.65
CA LEU A 38 -1.16 -1.32 14.98
C LEU A 38 -2.59 -0.77 15.18
N ASN A 39 -3.25 -1.14 16.28
CA ASN A 39 -4.45 -0.44 16.73
C ASN A 39 -4.06 0.87 17.42
N TRP A 40 -3.96 1.95 16.66
CA TRP A 40 -4.04 3.30 17.23
C TRP A 40 -5.51 3.67 17.39
N SER A 41 -6.02 3.60 18.61
CA SER A 41 -7.28 4.25 18.94
C SER A 41 -7.06 5.76 18.96
N ALA A 42 -7.56 6.46 17.93
CA ALA A 42 -7.80 7.89 18.04
C ALA A 42 -8.70 8.17 19.27
N PRO A 43 -8.49 9.26 20.01
CA PRO A 43 -9.37 9.61 21.13
C PRO A 43 -10.81 9.73 20.63
N ASP A 44 -11.76 9.20 21.42
CA ASP A 44 -13.21 9.26 21.19
C ASP A 44 -13.68 10.70 20.98
N SER A 45 -13.53 11.17 19.74
CA SER A 45 -14.17 12.36 19.22
C SER A 45 -15.29 11.87 18.32
N ALA A 46 -16.46 12.50 18.46
CA ALA A 46 -17.75 12.03 17.95
C ALA A 46 -17.90 12.06 16.40
N ALA A 47 -16.82 11.90 15.64
CA ALA A 47 -16.81 11.82 14.19
C ALA A 47 -15.56 11.10 13.62
N SER A 48 -15.11 9.98 14.22
CA SER A 48 -14.12 9.11 13.55
C SER A 48 -14.70 8.63 12.22
N SER A 49 -14.03 8.90 11.10
CA SER A 49 -14.41 8.29 9.83
C SER A 49 -14.16 6.78 9.93
N ASP A 50 -15.08 5.94 9.47
CA ASP A 50 -14.93 4.47 9.51
C ASP A 50 -14.06 3.97 8.33
N LEU A 51 -12.95 4.68 8.11
CA LEU A 51 -11.97 4.45 7.06
C LEU A 51 -10.83 3.57 7.58
N ARG A 52 -10.57 2.48 6.88
CA ARG A 52 -9.39 1.63 7.07
C ARG A 52 -8.37 1.90 5.96
N ILE A 53 -7.09 2.06 6.32
CA ILE A 53 -5.99 2.08 5.34
C ILE A 53 -5.31 0.72 5.36
N VAL A 54 -5.07 0.13 4.18
CA VAL A 54 -4.29 -1.11 4.02
C VAL A 54 -3.10 -0.84 3.12
N VAL A 55 -1.89 -1.14 3.59
CA VAL A 55 -0.64 -0.80 2.91
C VAL A 55 0.13 -2.06 2.53
N PHE A 56 0.45 -2.19 1.25
CA PHE A 56 1.39 -3.18 0.72
C PHE A 56 2.59 -2.45 0.14
N GLY A 57 3.80 -2.92 0.39
CA GLY A 57 4.97 -2.14 -0.01
C GLY A 57 6.29 -2.70 0.44
N SER A 58 7.30 -1.86 0.31
CA SER A 58 8.65 -2.07 0.81
C SER A 58 9.05 -0.87 1.67
N GLN A 59 10.19 -0.96 2.34
CA GLN A 59 10.87 0.24 2.85
C GLN A 59 10.99 1.22 1.68
N ASP A 60 10.74 2.50 1.87
CA ASP A 60 10.77 3.46 0.78
C ASP A 60 11.14 4.86 1.28
N LEU A 61 11.32 5.78 0.33
CA LEU A 61 11.72 7.15 0.64
C LEU A 61 10.69 7.88 1.52
N LEU A 62 9.41 7.52 1.41
CA LEU A 62 8.36 8.08 2.25
C LEU A 62 8.42 7.56 3.69
N GLY A 63 9.12 6.47 3.98
CA GLY A 63 9.12 5.86 5.30
C GLY A 63 7.83 5.08 5.56
N SER A 64 7.44 4.21 4.61
CA SER A 64 6.26 3.35 4.71
C SER A 64 6.45 2.15 5.65
N ALA A 65 7.69 1.81 5.98
CA ALA A 65 8.00 0.69 6.86
C ALA A 65 7.72 1.04 8.33
N PRO A 66 7.11 0.13 9.10
CA PRO A 66 6.94 0.32 10.52
C PRO A 66 8.29 0.16 11.24
N ASP A 67 8.48 0.95 12.28
CA ASP A 67 9.55 0.79 13.26
C ASP A 67 9.08 -0.15 14.38
N ALA A 68 9.86 -1.20 14.66
CA ALA A 68 9.52 -2.18 15.69
C ALA A 68 9.46 -1.55 17.10
N GLU A 69 10.30 -0.55 17.36
CA GLU A 69 10.34 0.17 18.64
C GLU A 69 9.31 1.32 18.70
N HIS A 70 8.63 1.60 17.58
CA HIS A 70 7.65 2.68 17.43
C HIS A 70 8.22 4.06 17.83
N THR A 71 9.52 4.26 17.64
CA THR A 71 10.17 5.54 17.91
C THR A 71 9.86 6.55 16.83
N GLN A 72 9.54 6.09 15.62
CA GLN A 72 9.17 6.93 14.48
C GLN A 72 7.80 6.59 13.91
N THR A 73 7.08 7.63 13.51
CA THR A 73 5.80 7.50 12.82
C THR A 73 6.05 7.22 11.34
N SER A 74 5.42 6.17 10.81
CA SER A 74 5.46 5.86 9.39
C SER A 74 4.58 6.82 8.58
N TRP A 75 4.90 7.00 7.30
CA TRP A 75 4.10 7.87 6.43
C TRP A 75 2.61 7.46 6.32
N PRO A 76 2.24 6.16 6.26
CA PRO A 76 0.84 5.76 6.30
C PRO A 76 0.11 6.13 7.60
N GLU A 77 0.80 6.17 8.73
CA GLU A 77 0.21 6.61 10.01
C GLU A 77 -0.04 8.12 10.00
N HIS A 78 0.91 8.92 9.49
CA HIS A 78 0.67 10.34 9.23
C HIS A 78 -0.51 10.54 8.30
N LEU A 79 -0.60 9.76 7.22
CA LEU A 79 -1.72 9.83 6.28
C LEU A 79 -3.06 9.52 6.97
N CYS A 80 -3.10 8.49 7.80
CA CYS A 80 -4.29 8.14 8.59
C CYS A 80 -4.74 9.29 9.49
N LYS A 81 -3.79 9.94 10.18
CA LYS A 81 -4.06 11.11 11.03
C LYS A 81 -4.68 12.26 10.21
N GLN A 82 -4.19 12.52 8.99
CA GLN A 82 -4.72 13.58 8.12
C GLN A 82 -6.11 13.25 7.53
N LEU A 83 -6.42 11.97 7.37
CA LEU A 83 -7.70 11.47 6.87
C LEU A 83 -8.72 11.15 7.99
N ASN A 84 -8.36 11.33 9.27
CA ASN A 84 -9.15 10.88 10.42
C ASN A 84 -9.58 9.41 10.30
N CYS A 85 -8.65 8.56 9.88
CA CYS A 85 -8.90 7.14 9.67
C CYS A 85 -9.00 6.38 11.01
N ARG A 86 -9.69 5.24 11.00
CA ARG A 86 -9.90 4.39 12.18
C ARG A 86 -8.72 3.47 12.45
N SER A 87 -8.07 2.94 11.41
CA SER A 87 -7.02 1.94 11.55
C SER A 87 -6.12 1.87 10.31
N VAL A 88 -4.84 1.55 10.53
CA VAL A 88 -3.86 1.25 9.47
C VAL A 88 -3.41 -0.19 9.59
N LEU A 89 -3.57 -0.97 8.52
CA LEU A 89 -3.01 -2.31 8.39
C LEU A 89 -1.82 -2.28 7.43
N SER A 90 -0.61 -2.29 7.98
CA SER A 90 0.62 -2.31 7.17
C SER A 90 1.17 -3.73 7.04
N PHE A 91 1.39 -4.15 5.78
CA PHE A 91 2.10 -5.38 5.42
C PHE A 91 3.51 -5.10 4.90
N VAL A 92 3.94 -3.84 4.96
CA VAL A 92 5.30 -3.43 4.63
C VAL A 92 6.27 -4.11 5.61
N PRO A 93 7.35 -4.74 5.12
CA PRO A 93 8.37 -5.30 5.98
C PRO A 93 8.95 -4.25 6.94
N PRO A 94 9.29 -4.62 8.20
CA PRO A 94 9.91 -3.70 9.17
C PRO A 94 11.19 -3.07 8.63
N ILE A 95 11.56 -1.89 9.13
CA ILE A 95 12.72 -1.13 8.63
C ILE A 95 14.05 -1.93 8.65
N ASP A 96 14.21 -2.86 9.58
CA ASP A 96 15.41 -3.71 9.72
C ASP A 96 15.42 -4.93 8.78
N SER A 97 14.38 -5.12 7.96
CA SER A 97 14.36 -6.18 6.95
C SER A 97 15.09 -5.74 5.68
N GLN A 98 15.59 -6.69 4.90
CA GLN A 98 16.03 -6.38 3.54
C GLN A 98 14.86 -5.81 2.73
N PRO A 99 15.11 -4.87 1.82
CA PRO A 99 14.09 -4.36 0.93
C PRO A 99 13.35 -5.42 0.12
N GLY A 100 12.02 -5.35 0.16
CA GLY A 100 11.14 -6.15 -0.69
C GLY A 100 11.08 -5.60 -2.11
N LEU A 101 10.87 -6.51 -3.07
CA LEU A 101 10.52 -6.19 -4.45
C LEU A 101 9.06 -6.54 -4.72
N THR A 102 8.51 -6.00 -5.80
CA THR A 102 7.16 -6.27 -6.29
C THR A 102 7.00 -7.76 -6.63
N SER A 103 8.06 -8.38 -7.17
CA SER A 103 8.11 -9.83 -7.40
C SER A 103 9.55 -10.31 -7.33
N ASN A 104 9.81 -11.20 -6.37
CA ASN A 104 11.12 -11.82 -6.21
C ASN A 104 11.41 -12.82 -7.35
N SER A 105 10.36 -13.46 -7.88
CA SER A 105 10.47 -14.44 -8.96
C SER A 105 10.80 -13.81 -10.32
N LEU A 106 10.17 -12.67 -10.66
CA LEU A 106 10.47 -11.92 -11.89
C LEU A 106 11.93 -11.45 -11.89
N TYR A 107 12.36 -10.82 -10.79
CA TYR A 107 13.75 -10.36 -10.66
C TYR A 107 14.74 -11.53 -10.70
N GLY A 108 14.49 -12.59 -9.92
CA GLY A 108 15.36 -13.75 -9.88
C GLY A 108 15.48 -14.50 -11.21
N THR A 109 14.43 -14.50 -12.03
CA THR A 109 14.46 -15.11 -13.37
C THR A 109 15.39 -14.33 -14.30
N GLU A 110 15.31 -13.00 -14.29
CA GLU A 110 16.20 -12.16 -15.10
C GLU A 110 17.67 -12.29 -14.68
N ILE A 111 17.93 -12.31 -13.36
CA ILE A 111 19.29 -12.44 -12.84
C ILE A 111 19.93 -13.74 -13.31
N ARG A 112 19.20 -14.87 -13.25
CA ARG A 112 19.67 -16.15 -13.77
C ARG A 112 19.88 -16.12 -15.28
N ALA A 113 18.99 -15.48 -16.03
CA ALA A 113 19.14 -15.35 -17.48
C ALA A 113 20.41 -14.57 -17.86
N LEU A 114 20.72 -13.48 -17.14
CA LEU A 114 21.93 -12.69 -17.36
C LEU A 114 23.21 -13.45 -16.97
N GLU A 115 23.15 -14.24 -15.90
CA GLU A 115 24.25 -15.11 -15.50
C GLU A 115 24.55 -16.16 -16.58
N MET A 116 23.52 -16.85 -17.08
CA MET A 116 23.66 -17.82 -18.19
C MET A 116 24.23 -17.19 -19.46
N VAL A 117 23.83 -15.96 -19.80
CA VAL A 117 24.42 -15.23 -20.94
C VAL A 117 25.91 -14.96 -20.69
N SER A 118 26.28 -14.58 -19.47
CA SER A 118 27.67 -14.27 -19.11
C SER A 118 28.56 -15.52 -19.16
N GLU A 119 28.01 -16.70 -18.79
CA GLU A 119 28.71 -17.99 -18.88
C GLU A 119 28.98 -18.45 -20.31
N GLN A 120 28.11 -18.09 -21.26
CA GLN A 120 28.20 -18.53 -22.66
C GLN A 120 29.06 -17.62 -23.54
N VAL A 121 29.39 -16.42 -23.08
CA VAL A 121 30.07 -15.39 -23.87
C VAL A 121 31.57 -15.38 -23.61
N ASN A 122 32.37 -15.19 -24.66
CA ASN A 122 33.78 -14.86 -24.51
C ASN A 122 33.94 -13.42 -24.00
N LEU A 123 34.12 -13.26 -22.68
CA LEU A 123 34.27 -11.95 -22.03
C LEU A 123 35.51 -11.18 -22.48
N THR A 124 36.50 -11.85 -23.07
CA THR A 124 37.67 -11.16 -23.67
C THR A 124 37.26 -10.36 -24.91
N GLU A 125 36.32 -10.88 -25.70
CA GLU A 125 35.81 -10.23 -26.90
C GLU A 125 34.66 -9.26 -26.60
N LYS A 126 33.84 -9.58 -25.59
CA LYS A 126 32.65 -8.80 -25.21
C LYS A 126 32.62 -8.52 -23.70
N PRO A 127 33.56 -7.72 -23.19
CA PRO A 127 33.66 -7.44 -21.75
C PRO A 127 32.41 -6.74 -21.19
N ALA A 128 31.67 -6.00 -22.02
CA ALA A 128 30.42 -5.34 -21.62
C ALA A 128 29.30 -6.30 -21.19
N LEU A 129 29.44 -7.59 -21.48
CA LEU A 129 28.49 -8.64 -21.11
C LEU A 129 28.88 -9.36 -19.80
N ASP A 130 29.91 -8.90 -19.09
CA ASP A 130 30.21 -9.40 -17.74
C ASP A 130 29.15 -8.90 -16.74
N ASN A 131 28.20 -9.79 -16.40
CA ASN A 131 27.15 -9.52 -15.42
C ASN A 131 27.35 -10.33 -14.12
N PHE A 132 28.48 -11.01 -13.93
CA PHE A 132 28.72 -11.87 -12.76
C PHE A 132 28.75 -11.11 -11.42
N TYR A 133 28.93 -9.79 -11.47
CA TYR A 133 28.88 -8.94 -10.28
C TYR A 133 27.46 -8.69 -9.77
N ILE A 134 26.45 -8.74 -10.64
CA ILE A 134 25.07 -8.37 -10.31
C ILE A 134 24.49 -9.26 -9.20
N PRO A 135 24.45 -10.60 -9.32
CA PRO A 135 23.87 -11.45 -8.27
C PRO A 135 24.59 -11.33 -6.92
N LYS A 136 25.87 -10.90 -6.92
CA LYS A 136 26.65 -10.68 -5.70
C LYS A 136 26.31 -9.35 -5.02
N GLN A 137 26.12 -8.29 -5.81
CA GLN A 137 25.88 -6.93 -5.30
C GLN A 137 24.40 -6.62 -5.07
N TYR A 138 23.51 -7.26 -5.85
CA TYR A 138 22.08 -7.05 -5.84
C TYR A 138 21.37 -8.43 -5.81
N PRO A 139 21.50 -9.18 -4.70
CA PRO A 139 20.88 -10.49 -4.59
C PRO A 139 19.35 -10.40 -4.57
N VAL A 140 18.68 -11.48 -4.97
CA VAL A 140 17.22 -11.59 -4.82
C VAL A 140 16.87 -11.63 -3.32
N PRO A 141 15.97 -10.78 -2.82
CA PRO A 141 15.63 -10.72 -1.39
C PRO A 141 14.66 -11.85 -1.01
N THR A 142 15.15 -13.08 -0.97
CA THR A 142 14.33 -14.30 -0.75
C THR A 142 13.70 -14.40 0.64
N LYS A 143 14.18 -13.61 1.60
CA LYS A 143 13.67 -13.58 2.98
C LYS A 143 12.60 -12.52 3.21
N THR A 144 12.44 -11.58 2.28
CA THR A 144 11.47 -10.49 2.41
C THR A 144 10.25 -10.80 1.54
N PRO A 145 9.02 -10.67 2.09
CA PRO A 145 7.82 -10.95 1.32
C PRO A 145 7.65 -9.93 0.19
N ASP A 146 7.47 -10.43 -1.03
CA ASP A 146 7.06 -9.61 -2.18
C ASP A 146 5.56 -9.29 -2.14
N LEU A 147 5.07 -8.54 -3.13
CA LEU A 147 3.68 -8.09 -3.14
C LEU A 147 2.68 -9.25 -3.04
N GLU A 148 2.90 -10.33 -3.79
CA GLU A 148 1.99 -11.48 -3.77
C GLU A 148 1.97 -12.13 -2.38
N ALA A 149 3.15 -12.34 -1.76
CA ALA A 149 3.22 -12.87 -0.41
C ALA A 149 2.51 -11.97 0.62
N GLN A 150 2.64 -10.64 0.50
CA GLN A 150 1.95 -9.70 1.38
C GLN A 150 0.42 -9.72 1.19
N VAL A 151 -0.06 -9.74 -0.05
CA VAL A 151 -1.49 -9.83 -0.37
C VAL A 151 -2.08 -11.15 0.12
N GLN A 152 -1.40 -12.27 -0.09
CA GLN A 152 -1.84 -13.57 0.43
C GLN A 152 -1.92 -13.57 1.95
N ARG A 153 -0.91 -13.01 2.64
CA ARG A 153 -0.94 -12.87 4.10
C ARG A 153 -2.18 -12.10 4.57
N PHE A 154 -2.50 -10.98 3.92
CA PHE A 154 -3.72 -10.23 4.23
C PHE A 154 -5.00 -11.05 3.98
N LEU A 155 -5.09 -11.72 2.83
CA LEU A 155 -6.28 -12.51 2.47
C LEU A 155 -6.51 -13.74 3.35
N THR A 156 -5.47 -14.25 4.02
CA THR A 156 -5.58 -15.34 5.00
C THR A 156 -6.08 -14.88 6.38
N MET A 157 -6.20 -13.58 6.62
CA MET A 157 -6.72 -13.07 7.89
C MET A 157 -8.20 -13.39 8.05
N ALA A 158 -8.62 -13.58 9.31
CA ALA A 158 -10.04 -13.66 9.64
C ALA A 158 -10.73 -12.33 9.26
N PRO A 159 -11.98 -12.36 8.75
CA PRO A 159 -12.74 -11.15 8.51
C PRO A 159 -12.95 -10.33 9.80
N PRO A 160 -12.95 -9.00 9.73
CA PRO A 160 -13.20 -8.18 10.90
C PRO A 160 -14.63 -8.39 11.40
N LYS A 161 -14.83 -8.42 12.73
CA LYS A 161 -16.17 -8.55 13.34
C LYS A 161 -17.12 -7.45 12.90
N LEU A 162 -16.59 -6.24 12.73
CA LEU A 162 -17.27 -5.09 12.17
C LEU A 162 -16.47 -4.65 10.94
N PRO A 163 -16.96 -4.89 9.71
CA PRO A 163 -16.27 -4.43 8.52
C PRO A 163 -16.21 -2.90 8.51
N PRO A 164 -15.10 -2.30 8.03
CA PRO A 164 -15.04 -0.87 7.86
C PRO A 164 -16.01 -0.44 6.75
N ARG A 165 -16.56 0.77 6.86
CA ARG A 165 -17.36 1.36 5.79
C ARG A 165 -16.55 1.55 4.52
N GLU A 166 -15.31 2.00 4.65
CA GLU A 166 -14.44 2.28 3.50
C GLU A 166 -13.02 1.74 3.72
N THR A 167 -12.40 1.25 2.65
CA THR A 167 -10.98 0.86 2.65
C THR A 167 -10.22 1.65 1.60
N LEU A 168 -9.11 2.27 2.01
CA LEU A 168 -8.11 2.87 1.13
C LEU A 168 -6.92 1.91 0.99
N TRP A 169 -6.63 1.50 -0.25
CA TRP A 169 -5.54 0.59 -0.56
C TRP A 169 -4.32 1.35 -1.04
N VAL A 170 -3.19 1.16 -0.38
CA VAL A 170 -1.93 1.87 -0.67
C VAL A 170 -0.88 0.87 -1.15
N PHE A 171 -0.22 1.17 -2.28
CA PHE A 171 0.88 0.36 -2.81
C PHE A 171 2.17 1.19 -2.88
N SER A 172 3.13 0.89 -2.01
CA SER A 172 4.42 1.59 -1.86
C SER A 172 5.60 0.71 -2.32
N PHE A 173 5.64 0.42 -3.62
CA PHE A 173 6.75 -0.27 -4.30
C PHE A 173 7.43 0.64 -5.33
N GLY A 174 8.62 0.26 -5.78
CA GLY A 174 9.31 0.88 -6.93
C GLY A 174 10.70 1.43 -6.60
N THR A 175 10.92 1.89 -5.37
CA THR A 175 12.22 2.43 -4.92
C THR A 175 13.33 1.40 -5.14
N TRP A 176 13.13 0.17 -4.68
CA TRP A 176 14.14 -0.88 -4.75
C TRP A 176 14.21 -1.58 -6.09
N GLU A 177 13.13 -1.54 -6.88
CA GLU A 177 13.15 -1.90 -8.30
C GLU A 177 14.12 -0.98 -9.04
N THR A 178 13.94 0.34 -8.94
CA THR A 178 14.85 1.28 -9.62
C THR A 178 16.29 1.16 -9.11
N TRP A 179 16.48 0.91 -7.80
CA TRP A 179 17.79 0.59 -7.23
C TRP A 179 18.40 -0.66 -7.88
N ASN A 180 17.75 -1.81 -7.82
CA ASN A 180 18.33 -3.08 -8.28
C ASN A 180 18.49 -3.09 -9.80
N LEU A 181 17.46 -2.66 -10.53
CA LEU A 181 17.38 -2.70 -11.99
C LEU A 181 18.35 -1.73 -12.68
N ALA A 182 18.82 -0.69 -11.97
CA ALA A 182 19.84 0.22 -12.49
C ALA A 182 21.16 -0.48 -12.87
N SER A 183 21.47 -1.62 -12.23
CA SER A 183 22.64 -2.44 -12.54
C SER A 183 22.52 -3.25 -13.83
N LEU A 184 21.29 -3.47 -14.31
CA LEU A 184 21.01 -4.33 -15.46
C LEU A 184 21.21 -3.60 -16.80
N PRO A 185 21.33 -4.34 -17.91
CA PRO A 185 21.12 -3.78 -19.23
C PRO A 185 19.78 -3.04 -19.30
N ARG A 186 19.76 -1.86 -19.91
CA ARG A 186 18.58 -0.97 -19.89
C ARG A 186 17.30 -1.66 -20.38
N ALA A 187 17.37 -2.40 -21.47
CA ALA A 187 16.21 -3.10 -22.03
C ALA A 187 15.60 -4.11 -21.05
N SER A 188 16.43 -4.85 -20.30
CA SER A 188 15.99 -5.75 -19.25
C SER A 188 15.30 -4.99 -18.11
N GLY A 189 15.91 -3.90 -17.64
CA GLY A 189 15.32 -3.05 -16.61
C GLY A 189 13.96 -2.46 -17.05
N GLU A 190 13.84 -2.00 -18.29
CA GLU A 190 12.59 -1.46 -18.83
C GLU A 190 11.46 -2.50 -18.85
N ARG A 191 11.76 -3.71 -19.35
CA ARG A 191 10.81 -4.83 -19.37
C ARG A 191 10.36 -5.18 -17.95
N LEU A 192 11.29 -5.32 -17.01
CA LEU A 192 10.97 -5.67 -15.63
C LEU A 192 10.15 -4.60 -14.90
N ILE A 193 10.37 -3.31 -15.19
CA ILE A 193 9.50 -2.24 -14.69
C ILE A 193 8.06 -2.43 -15.20
N ASP A 194 7.89 -2.68 -16.50
CA ASP A 194 6.57 -2.88 -17.10
C ASP A 194 5.86 -4.11 -16.52
N GLU A 195 6.58 -5.23 -16.35
CA GLU A 195 6.06 -6.45 -15.74
C GLU A 195 5.74 -6.27 -14.25
N SER A 196 6.58 -5.55 -13.49
CA SER A 196 6.35 -5.26 -12.07
C SER A 196 5.09 -4.41 -11.87
N VAL A 197 4.94 -3.32 -12.65
CA VAL A 197 3.73 -2.50 -12.59
C VAL A 197 2.51 -3.32 -12.99
N THR A 198 2.61 -4.15 -14.02
CA THR A 198 1.51 -5.06 -14.41
C THR A 198 1.14 -6.01 -13.26
N ASN A 199 2.14 -6.56 -12.54
CA ASN A 199 1.90 -7.41 -11.38
C ASN A 199 1.15 -6.66 -10.26
N ILE A 200 1.50 -5.39 -9.99
CA ILE A 200 0.76 -4.56 -9.02
C ILE A 200 -0.73 -4.49 -9.37
N PHE A 201 -1.06 -4.23 -10.64
CA PHE A 201 -2.46 -4.13 -11.06
C PHE A 201 -3.20 -5.47 -11.09
N SER A 202 -2.50 -6.58 -11.34
CA SER A 202 -3.08 -7.92 -11.18
C SER A 202 -3.47 -8.19 -9.72
N GLN A 203 -2.63 -7.79 -8.76
CA GLN A 203 -2.90 -7.95 -7.33
C GLN A 203 -4.00 -6.98 -6.84
N ILE A 204 -4.05 -5.75 -7.38
CA ILE A 204 -5.16 -4.82 -7.16
C ILE A 204 -6.48 -5.43 -7.62
N GLU A 205 -6.52 -6.04 -8.81
CA GLU A 205 -7.74 -6.67 -9.33
C GLU A 205 -8.15 -7.89 -8.51
N LEU A 206 -7.19 -8.67 -8.00
CA LEU A 206 -7.46 -9.74 -7.04
C LEU A 206 -8.11 -9.20 -5.76
N LEU A 207 -7.56 -8.15 -5.16
CA LEU A 207 -8.12 -7.52 -3.96
C LEU A 207 -9.50 -6.92 -4.21
N TYR A 208 -9.70 -6.28 -5.37
CA TYR A 208 -11.00 -5.80 -5.83
C TYR A 208 -12.01 -6.95 -5.86
N ARG A 209 -11.70 -8.06 -6.52
CA ARG A 209 -12.56 -9.24 -6.56
C ARG A 209 -12.86 -9.78 -5.15
N LYS A 210 -11.83 -9.90 -4.31
CA LYS A 210 -11.96 -10.38 -2.94
C LYS A 210 -12.79 -9.45 -2.06
N SER A 211 -12.81 -8.15 -2.34
CA SER A 211 -13.63 -7.17 -1.61
C SER A 211 -15.13 -7.33 -1.84
N LEU A 212 -15.54 -8.07 -2.88
CA LEU A 212 -16.96 -8.34 -3.17
C LEU A 212 -17.56 -9.45 -2.31
N ASN A 213 -16.73 -10.23 -1.60
CA ASN A 213 -17.17 -11.33 -0.77
C ASN A 213 -17.29 -10.86 0.70
N PRO A 214 -18.48 -10.86 1.33
CA PRO A 214 -18.65 -10.45 2.72
C PRO A 214 -17.85 -11.26 3.75
N LYS A 215 -17.40 -12.46 3.37
CA LYS A 215 -16.55 -13.33 4.21
C LYS A 215 -15.06 -13.08 3.99
N SER A 216 -14.69 -12.07 3.22
CA SER A 216 -13.30 -11.71 2.96
C SER A 216 -12.84 -10.61 3.92
N PRO A 217 -11.58 -10.63 4.39
CA PRO A 217 -11.01 -9.49 5.13
C PRO A 217 -10.97 -8.20 4.29
N ALA A 218 -11.03 -8.31 2.96
CA ALA A 218 -11.06 -7.19 2.02
C ALA A 218 -12.43 -6.48 1.93
N PHE A 219 -13.50 -7.09 2.44
CA PHE A 219 -14.84 -6.53 2.36
C PHE A 219 -14.94 -5.20 3.12
N SER A 220 -15.70 -4.26 2.55
CA SER A 220 -16.07 -3.00 3.20
C SER A 220 -17.59 -2.83 3.08
N ASP A 221 -18.25 -2.44 4.17
CA ASP A 221 -19.70 -2.27 4.21
C ASP A 221 -20.06 -0.79 3.98
N PHE A 222 -19.95 -0.34 2.73
CA PHE A 222 -20.19 1.05 2.34
C PHE A 222 -21.57 1.57 2.77
N TRP A 223 -22.56 0.68 2.78
CA TRP A 223 -23.97 0.99 3.06
C TRP A 223 -24.33 0.93 4.54
N SER A 224 -23.39 0.52 5.41
CA SER A 224 -23.57 0.58 6.85
C SER A 224 -23.83 2.01 7.32
N ASN A 225 -24.88 2.18 8.14
CA ASN A 225 -25.26 3.46 8.76
C ASN A 225 -25.56 4.61 7.79
N VAL A 226 -25.89 4.33 6.52
CA VAL A 226 -26.27 5.36 5.55
C VAL A 226 -27.68 5.89 5.86
N THR A 227 -27.80 7.22 5.92
CA THR A 227 -29.07 7.90 6.17
C THR A 227 -29.94 7.97 4.90
N LYS A 228 -31.27 8.09 5.06
CA LYS A 228 -32.20 8.26 3.93
C LYS A 228 -31.85 9.48 3.05
N ALA A 229 -31.32 10.55 3.65
CA ALA A 229 -30.89 11.74 2.93
C ALA A 229 -29.65 11.48 2.06
N GLU A 230 -28.70 10.68 2.54
CA GLU A 230 -27.52 10.26 1.78
C GLU A 230 -27.91 9.33 0.62
N VAL A 231 -28.81 8.37 0.85
CA VAL A 231 -29.34 7.52 -0.23
C VAL A 231 -29.99 8.40 -1.31
N GLN A 232 -30.88 9.32 -0.93
CA GLN A 232 -31.54 10.23 -1.87
C GLN A 232 -30.55 11.15 -2.63
N ALA A 233 -29.46 11.57 -1.99
CA ALA A 233 -28.41 12.35 -2.63
C ALA A 233 -27.59 11.53 -3.64
N LEU A 234 -27.48 10.21 -3.43
CA LEU A 234 -26.76 9.28 -4.31
C LEU A 234 -27.62 8.73 -5.45
N THR A 235 -28.95 8.72 -5.29
CA THR A 235 -29.90 8.08 -6.21
C THR A 235 -30.84 9.10 -6.89
N HIS A 236 -30.43 10.37 -7.02
CA HIS A 236 -31.33 11.43 -7.52
C HIS A 236 -31.78 11.13 -8.97
N PRO A 237 -33.09 11.19 -9.28
CA PRO A 237 -33.64 10.78 -10.58
C PRO A 237 -33.33 11.73 -11.76
N GLU A 238 -32.60 12.82 -11.54
CA GLU A 238 -32.29 13.80 -12.59
C GLU A 238 -30.93 13.49 -13.23
N PRO A 239 -30.87 13.04 -14.51
CA PRO A 239 -29.62 12.68 -15.19
C PRO A 239 -28.65 13.85 -15.40
N ASP A 240 -29.13 15.09 -15.30
CA ASP A 240 -28.35 16.33 -15.47
C ASP A 240 -27.57 16.73 -14.21
N LYS A 241 -27.85 16.09 -13.06
CA LYS A 241 -27.11 16.23 -11.80
C LYS A 241 -26.42 14.91 -11.48
N LYS A 242 -25.42 14.53 -12.28
CA LYS A 242 -24.60 13.35 -12.00
C LYS A 242 -24.10 13.40 -10.55
N PRO A 243 -24.39 12.38 -9.72
CA PRO A 243 -23.86 12.33 -8.37
C PRO A 243 -22.33 12.38 -8.43
N ASP A 244 -21.73 13.07 -7.46
CA ASP A 244 -20.27 13.11 -7.33
C ASP A 244 -19.75 11.68 -7.17
N GLU A 245 -18.92 11.24 -8.12
CA GLU A 245 -18.40 9.86 -8.16
C GLU A 245 -17.64 9.49 -6.88
N ARG A 246 -17.08 10.49 -6.18
CA ARG A 246 -16.36 10.33 -4.91
C ARG A 246 -17.26 9.90 -3.75
N ARG A 247 -18.59 10.12 -3.89
CA ARG A 247 -19.61 9.70 -2.92
C ARG A 247 -20.21 8.34 -3.23
N MET A 248 -19.91 7.75 -4.40
CA MET A 248 -20.43 6.44 -4.78
C MET A 248 -19.58 5.32 -4.16
N GLU A 249 -20.18 4.14 -4.02
CA GLU A 249 -19.47 2.93 -3.62
C GLU A 249 -18.29 2.68 -4.58
N SER A 250 -17.08 2.70 -4.03
CA SER A 250 -15.85 2.66 -4.82
C SER A 250 -14.73 1.90 -4.12
N PHE A 251 -13.93 1.21 -4.94
CA PHE A 251 -12.69 0.60 -4.53
C PHE A 251 -11.55 1.57 -4.82
N ARG A 252 -10.92 2.11 -3.76
CA ARG A 252 -10.03 3.26 -3.82
C ARG A 252 -8.56 2.85 -3.65
N VAL A 253 -7.73 3.14 -4.64
CA VAL A 253 -6.30 2.81 -4.66
C VAL A 253 -5.44 4.07 -4.72
N VAL A 254 -4.35 4.09 -3.96
CA VAL A 254 -3.31 5.13 -3.99
C VAL A 254 -1.96 4.48 -4.24
N ILE A 255 -1.21 5.00 -5.21
CA ILE A 255 0.17 4.59 -5.50
C ILE A 255 1.04 5.85 -5.49
N PRO A 256 1.94 6.04 -4.54
CA PRO A 256 2.79 7.23 -4.54
C PRO A 256 3.72 7.28 -5.76
N GLN A 257 3.94 8.49 -6.28
CA GLN A 257 4.96 8.71 -7.30
C GLN A 257 6.36 8.49 -6.71
N LEU A 258 7.22 7.79 -7.44
CA LEU A 258 8.62 7.59 -7.04
C LEU A 258 9.44 8.86 -7.25
N PHE A 259 10.17 9.25 -6.21
CA PHE A 259 11.26 10.20 -6.29
C PHE A 259 12.51 9.56 -6.93
N ASP A 260 13.32 10.36 -7.61
CA ASP A 260 14.53 9.86 -8.27
C ASP A 260 15.57 9.45 -7.22
N ILE A 261 15.76 8.14 -7.09
CA ILE A 261 16.70 7.55 -6.13
C ILE A 261 18.15 7.99 -6.37
N THR A 262 18.50 8.57 -7.52
CA THR A 262 19.86 9.10 -7.74
C THR A 262 20.14 10.39 -6.99
N LEU A 263 19.09 11.06 -6.49
CA LEU A 263 19.16 12.30 -5.73
C LEU A 263 19.17 12.09 -4.22
N VAL A 264 19.04 10.85 -3.74
CA VAL A 264 19.06 10.57 -2.29
C VAL A 264 20.49 10.38 -1.80
N PRO A 265 20.81 10.72 -0.53
CA PRO A 265 22.18 10.65 -0.02
C PRO A 265 22.79 9.25 -0.11
N GLY A 266 21.95 8.22 0.13
CA GLY A 266 22.35 6.83 0.10
C GLY A 266 22.80 6.32 -1.27
N TRP A 267 22.49 7.02 -2.38
CA TRP A 267 22.93 6.63 -3.72
C TRP A 267 24.44 6.48 -3.84
N GLN A 268 25.20 7.32 -3.13
CA GLN A 268 26.67 7.30 -3.15
C GLN A 268 27.26 6.00 -2.57
N ASN A 269 26.46 5.29 -1.75
CA ASN A 269 26.84 4.04 -1.11
C ASN A 269 26.64 2.80 -2.00
N ARG A 270 26.20 2.98 -3.27
CA ARG A 270 26.10 1.85 -4.21
C ARG A 270 27.42 1.09 -4.33
N PRO A 271 27.39 -0.26 -4.35
CA PRO A 271 28.56 -1.06 -4.70
C PRO A 271 29.20 -0.60 -6.02
N ILE A 272 30.54 -0.63 -6.07
CA ILE A 272 31.28 -0.30 -7.29
C ILE A 272 31.13 -1.46 -8.27
N PRO A 273 30.60 -1.25 -9.49
CA PRO A 273 30.44 -2.33 -10.46
C PRO A 273 31.80 -2.82 -11.00
N SER A 274 31.85 -4.07 -11.50
CA SER A 274 33.04 -4.58 -12.18
C SER A 274 33.26 -3.87 -13.52
N GLN A 275 34.52 -3.72 -13.94
CA GLN A 275 34.84 -3.20 -15.26
C GLN A 275 34.29 -4.14 -16.35
N PRO A 276 33.71 -3.63 -17.45
CA PRO A 276 33.71 -2.23 -17.91
C PRO A 276 32.47 -1.42 -17.49
N GLN A 277 31.63 -1.93 -16.59
CA GLN A 277 30.46 -1.21 -16.10
C GLN A 277 30.87 -0.05 -15.19
N SER A 278 30.05 1.00 -15.13
CA SER A 278 30.35 2.19 -14.34
C SER A 278 29.13 2.71 -13.57
N ARG A 279 29.38 3.40 -12.46
CA ARG A 279 28.34 4.08 -11.69
C ARG A 279 27.57 5.11 -12.52
N GLY A 280 28.21 5.74 -13.50
CA GLY A 280 27.55 6.67 -14.42
C GLY A 280 26.48 6.01 -15.30
N VAL A 281 26.72 4.77 -15.74
CA VAL A 281 25.71 3.99 -16.48
C VAL A 281 24.53 3.65 -15.58
N GLN A 282 24.81 3.20 -14.35
CA GLN A 282 23.77 2.87 -13.38
C GLN A 282 22.93 4.10 -12.99
N LEU A 283 23.56 5.26 -12.78
CA LEU A 283 22.87 6.53 -12.51
C LEU A 283 21.92 6.89 -13.66
N ARG A 284 22.42 6.85 -14.90
CA ARG A 284 21.60 7.13 -16.08
C ARG A 284 20.43 6.15 -16.22
N ASN A 285 20.64 4.88 -15.85
CA ASN A 285 19.58 3.88 -15.87
C ASN A 285 18.55 4.12 -14.76
N ALA A 286 18.96 4.38 -13.52
CA ALA A 286 18.05 4.65 -12.40
C ALA A 286 17.12 5.85 -12.67
N ALA A 287 17.66 6.99 -13.13
CA ALA A 287 16.86 8.16 -13.46
C ALA A 287 15.82 7.85 -14.57
N TYR A 288 16.23 7.11 -15.60
CA TYR A 288 15.35 6.70 -16.68
C TYR A 288 14.26 5.70 -16.22
N LEU A 289 14.64 4.69 -15.43
CA LEU A 289 13.73 3.67 -14.93
C LEU A 289 12.71 4.26 -13.94
N THR A 290 13.11 5.24 -13.12
CA THR A 290 12.19 5.97 -12.24
C THR A 290 11.13 6.71 -13.06
N LYS A 291 11.55 7.42 -14.12
CA LYS A 291 10.61 8.07 -15.03
C LYS A 291 9.66 7.06 -15.69
N ARG A 292 10.19 5.91 -16.13
CA ARG A 292 9.39 4.84 -16.74
C ARG A 292 8.38 4.27 -15.75
N TRP A 293 8.78 3.96 -14.51
CA TRP A 293 7.88 3.47 -13.46
C TRP A 293 6.71 4.42 -13.27
N ASN A 294 7.00 5.70 -13.03
CA ASN A 294 5.97 6.71 -12.80
C ASN A 294 5.00 6.82 -13.99
N THR A 295 5.53 6.77 -15.22
CA THR A 295 4.73 6.79 -16.45
C THR A 295 3.84 5.56 -16.58
N GLN A 296 4.36 4.36 -16.29
CA GLN A 296 3.61 3.12 -16.40
C GLN A 296 2.53 3.00 -15.34
N VAL A 297 2.82 3.41 -14.09
CA VAL A 297 1.82 3.47 -13.02
C VAL A 297 0.67 4.39 -13.42
N SER A 298 0.96 5.62 -13.88
CA SER A 298 -0.07 6.55 -14.35
C SER A 298 -0.95 5.93 -15.43
N LYS A 299 -0.32 5.31 -16.44
CA LYS A 299 -1.01 4.66 -17.55
C LYS A 299 -1.90 3.51 -17.07
N GLN A 300 -1.41 2.66 -16.18
CA GLN A 300 -2.14 1.50 -15.68
C GLN A 300 -3.28 1.92 -14.75
N ILE A 301 -3.11 2.97 -13.92
CA ILE A 301 -4.21 3.56 -13.15
C ILE A 301 -5.33 4.01 -14.09
N GLU A 302 -5.01 4.74 -15.15
CA GLU A 302 -6.02 5.21 -16.10
C GLU A 302 -6.73 4.05 -16.81
N GLN A 303 -6.00 3.02 -17.22
CA GLN A 303 -6.56 1.82 -17.84
C GLN A 303 -7.46 1.07 -16.88
N TRP A 304 -7.07 0.94 -15.62
CA TRP A 304 -7.84 0.27 -14.58
C TRP A 304 -9.10 1.06 -14.21
N ARG A 305 -9.03 2.39 -14.11
CA ARG A 305 -10.20 3.26 -13.92
C ARG A 305 -11.22 3.16 -15.06
N LYS A 306 -10.75 3.00 -16.31
CA LYS A 306 -11.63 2.81 -17.48
C LYS A 306 -12.45 1.52 -17.43
N LYS A 307 -12.04 0.54 -16.63
CA LYS A 307 -12.88 -0.64 -16.35
C LYS A 307 -14.13 -0.28 -15.53
N ALA A 308 -14.15 0.88 -14.85
CA ALA A 308 -15.28 1.40 -14.11
C ALA A 308 -15.93 0.33 -13.19
N ASP A 309 -17.20 0.05 -13.40
CA ASP A 309 -18.06 -0.94 -12.73
C ASP A 309 -18.16 -2.26 -13.50
N SER A 310 -17.22 -2.56 -14.41
CA SER A 310 -17.23 -3.81 -15.16
C SER A 310 -17.02 -5.02 -14.23
N LYS A 311 -17.74 -6.11 -14.53
CA LYS A 311 -17.59 -7.41 -13.87
C LYS A 311 -16.11 -7.83 -13.84
N PRO A 312 -15.53 -8.13 -12.66
CA PRO A 312 -14.15 -8.60 -12.57
C PRO A 312 -14.02 -10.03 -13.11
N GLU A 313 -12.84 -10.34 -13.65
CA GLU A 313 -12.51 -11.69 -14.16
C GLU A 313 -12.35 -12.70 -12.99
N GLY A 314 -12.89 -13.92 -13.18
CA GLY A 314 -12.81 -14.99 -12.18
C GLY A 314 -13.71 -14.80 -10.96
N ILE A 315 -14.73 -13.94 -11.04
CA ILE A 315 -15.73 -13.79 -9.98
C ILE A 315 -16.56 -15.06 -9.77
N GLU A 316 -16.67 -15.91 -10.80
CA GLU A 316 -17.32 -17.22 -10.66
C GLU A 316 -16.63 -18.11 -9.61
N ASP A 317 -15.31 -17.96 -9.45
CA ASP A 317 -14.49 -18.76 -8.54
C ASP A 317 -14.69 -18.36 -7.06
N GLU A 318 -15.23 -17.18 -6.78
CA GLU A 318 -15.46 -16.72 -5.41
C GLU A 318 -16.64 -17.42 -4.73
N GLY A 319 -17.38 -18.28 -5.46
CA GLY A 319 -18.54 -18.99 -4.92
C GLY A 319 -19.63 -18.04 -4.42
N ILE A 320 -19.58 -16.78 -4.87
CA ILE A 320 -20.68 -15.84 -4.74
C ILE A 320 -21.72 -16.43 -5.68
N GLU A 321 -22.66 -17.23 -5.11
CA GLU A 321 -23.88 -17.60 -5.81
C GLU A 321 -24.35 -16.34 -6.47
N THR A 322 -24.35 -16.35 -7.80
CA THR A 322 -24.76 -15.23 -8.63
C THR A 322 -25.94 -14.53 -7.96
N ALA A 323 -25.69 -13.36 -7.38
CA ALA A 323 -26.73 -12.36 -7.18
C ALA A 323 -27.08 -11.83 -8.59
N VAL A 324 -27.56 -12.74 -9.45
CA VAL A 324 -28.30 -12.44 -10.67
C VAL A 324 -29.71 -11.96 -10.31
N ALA A 325 -30.12 -12.12 -9.04
CA ALA A 325 -31.08 -11.19 -8.49
C ALA A 325 -30.41 -9.82 -8.42
N VAL A 326 -30.68 -8.99 -9.43
CA VAL A 326 -30.82 -7.53 -9.26
C VAL A 326 -31.32 -7.31 -7.83
N PRO A 327 -30.63 -6.53 -6.98
CA PRO A 327 -31.13 -6.30 -5.63
C PRO A 327 -32.51 -5.69 -5.78
N THR A 328 -33.57 -6.47 -5.53
CA THR A 328 -34.89 -5.90 -5.33
C THR A 328 -34.78 -5.00 -4.10
N MET A 329 -35.49 -3.87 -4.07
CA MET A 329 -35.49 -2.96 -2.92
C MET A 329 -35.66 -3.72 -1.58
N THR A 330 -36.40 -4.83 -1.58
CA THR A 330 -36.61 -5.74 -0.46
C THR A 330 -35.32 -6.33 0.14
N SER A 331 -34.26 -6.54 -0.66
CA SER A 331 -32.96 -7.07 -0.23
C SER A 331 -32.13 -6.02 0.54
N LEU A 332 -32.18 -4.76 0.08
CA LEU A 332 -31.49 -3.63 0.70
C LEU A 332 -32.18 -3.13 1.97
N LEU A 333 -33.52 -3.14 1.98
CA LEU A 333 -34.33 -2.76 3.13
C LEU A 333 -34.08 -3.65 4.36
N ARG A 334 -33.55 -4.87 4.17
CA ARG A 334 -33.25 -5.81 5.25
C ARG A 334 -32.07 -5.38 6.13
N TYR A 335 -31.22 -4.48 5.63
CA TYR A 335 -30.05 -3.97 6.34
C TYR A 335 -30.27 -2.56 6.92
N LEU A 336 -31.44 -1.95 6.67
CA LEU A 336 -31.83 -0.71 7.34
C LEU A 336 -32.30 -0.99 8.79
N PRO A 337 -32.04 -0.09 9.74
CA PRO A 337 -32.62 -0.14 11.08
C PRO A 337 -34.14 -0.31 11.01
N GLU A 338 -34.74 -1.12 11.89
CA GLU A 338 -36.19 -1.45 11.89
C GLU A 338 -37.10 -0.20 11.79
N ALA A 339 -36.67 0.93 12.35
CA ALA A 339 -37.39 2.21 12.29
C ALA A 339 -37.53 2.81 10.88
N LEU A 340 -36.68 2.38 9.94
CA LEU A 340 -36.59 2.90 8.57
C LEU A 340 -37.11 1.93 7.51
N GLN A 341 -37.39 0.68 7.90
CA GLN A 341 -38.03 -0.31 7.05
C GLN A 341 -39.48 0.12 6.76
N PRO A 342 -39.96 0.05 5.51
CA PRO A 342 -41.34 0.35 5.20
C PRO A 342 -42.24 -0.66 5.92
N LYS A 343 -43.20 -0.17 6.70
CA LYS A 343 -44.27 -1.01 7.23
C LYS A 343 -45.10 -1.46 6.03
N GLU A 344 -45.18 -2.77 5.79
CA GLU A 344 -46.05 -3.33 4.77
C GLU A 344 -47.48 -2.79 4.96
N ALA A 345 -47.87 -1.87 4.09
CA ALA A 345 -49.25 -1.45 3.95
C ALA A 345 -49.88 -2.37 2.90
N GLY A 346 -51.02 -2.96 3.26
CA GLY A 346 -51.73 -3.95 2.47
C GLY A 346 -51.90 -3.56 0.99
N ALA A 347 -51.89 -4.59 0.16
CA ALA A 347 -52.04 -4.56 -1.28
C ALA A 347 -53.09 -3.54 -1.78
N THR A 348 -52.70 -2.73 -2.77
CA THR A 348 -53.54 -2.35 -3.92
C THR A 348 -52.67 -1.76 -5.03
N GLU A 349 -53.16 -1.95 -6.25
CA GLU A 349 -52.45 -1.96 -7.53
C GLU A 349 -51.85 -0.62 -7.99
N GLY A 350 -50.69 -0.74 -8.66
CA GLY A 350 -50.27 0.10 -9.79
C GLY A 350 -49.68 1.47 -9.43
N ILE A 351 -48.37 1.63 -9.66
CA ILE A 351 -47.70 2.77 -10.32
C ILE A 351 -46.18 2.51 -10.31
N ALA A 352 -45.61 2.52 -11.51
CA ALA A 352 -44.19 2.63 -11.91
C ALA A 352 -43.09 2.23 -10.91
N ASP A 353 -42.41 1.11 -11.24
CA ASP A 353 -41.03 0.81 -10.85
C ASP A 353 -40.13 2.04 -11.11
N GLU A 354 -39.79 2.79 -10.06
CA GLU A 354 -38.53 3.55 -10.03
C GLU A 354 -37.45 2.60 -9.50
N ASP A 355 -37.00 1.74 -10.42
CA ASP A 355 -35.83 0.87 -10.28
C ASP A 355 -34.59 1.74 -10.02
N VAL A 356 -34.21 1.87 -8.74
CA VAL A 356 -32.93 2.46 -8.37
C VAL A 356 -31.83 1.44 -8.65
N ILE A 357 -31.11 1.68 -9.75
CA ILE A 357 -30.00 0.85 -10.23
C ILE A 357 -28.82 0.97 -9.26
N TYR A 358 -28.57 -0.07 -8.47
CA TYR A 358 -27.27 -0.28 -7.84
C TYR A 358 -26.29 -0.73 -8.91
N ALA A 359 -25.11 -0.10 -8.97
CA ALA A 359 -24.00 -0.67 -9.72
C ALA A 359 -23.62 -1.99 -9.05
N PRO A 360 -23.69 -3.15 -9.74
CA PRO A 360 -23.44 -4.45 -9.13
C PRO A 360 -22.00 -4.61 -8.65
N TYR A 361 -21.10 -3.71 -9.05
CA TYR A 361 -19.70 -3.70 -8.65
C TYR A 361 -19.25 -2.27 -8.30
N PRO A 362 -18.49 -2.07 -7.19
CA PRO A 362 -17.93 -0.77 -6.82
C PRO A 362 -17.11 -0.16 -7.94
N ARG A 363 -17.15 1.16 -8.10
CA ARG A 363 -16.30 1.81 -9.11
C ARG A 363 -14.82 1.74 -8.74
N ARG A 364 -13.98 1.48 -9.73
CA ARG A 364 -12.52 1.52 -9.59
C ARG A 364 -12.00 2.96 -9.60
N LEU A 365 -11.59 3.48 -8.45
CA LEU A 365 -10.99 4.81 -8.31
C LEU A 365 -9.52 4.68 -7.91
N GLY A 366 -8.64 5.34 -8.67
CA GLY A 366 -7.20 5.24 -8.47
C GLY A 366 -6.51 6.59 -8.57
N LEU A 367 -5.54 6.83 -7.70
CA LEU A 367 -4.73 8.04 -7.63
C LEU A 367 -3.25 7.69 -7.61
N GLN A 368 -2.46 8.32 -8.49
CA GLN A 368 -1.02 8.40 -8.31
C GLN A 368 -0.70 9.71 -7.59
N SER A 369 -0.26 9.66 -6.33
CA SER A 369 -0.04 10.90 -5.58
C SER A 369 1.24 11.60 -6.04
N THR A 370 1.13 12.88 -6.41
CA THR A 370 2.24 13.68 -6.96
C THR A 370 3.00 14.39 -5.83
N LEU A 371 4.03 13.72 -5.32
CA LEU A 371 4.82 14.22 -4.18
C LEU A 371 6.23 14.69 -4.57
N VAL A 372 6.71 14.25 -5.73
CA VAL A 372 8.08 14.51 -6.21
C VAL A 372 8.33 16.01 -6.38
N ALA A 373 7.35 16.75 -6.86
CA ALA A 373 7.47 18.20 -7.05
C ALA A 373 7.74 18.92 -5.73
N ASN A 374 7.05 18.53 -4.64
CA ASN A 374 7.23 19.14 -3.32
C ASN A 374 8.64 18.93 -2.77
N VAL A 375 9.21 17.74 -2.97
CA VAL A 375 10.57 17.43 -2.54
C VAL A 375 11.59 18.21 -3.37
N LEU A 376 11.44 18.23 -4.70
CA LEU A 376 12.34 18.99 -5.59
C LEU A 376 12.26 20.50 -5.34
N ASP A 377 11.08 21.02 -5.03
CA ASP A 377 10.90 22.43 -4.65
C ASP A 377 11.62 22.74 -3.33
N ALA A 378 11.56 21.85 -2.33
CA ALA A 378 12.30 22.01 -1.08
C ALA A 378 13.83 22.00 -1.29
N MET A 379 14.33 21.10 -2.14
CA MET A 379 15.75 21.05 -2.52
C MET A 379 16.17 22.32 -3.27
N THR A 380 15.34 22.78 -4.21
CA THR A 380 15.59 24.01 -4.97
C THR A 380 15.57 25.24 -4.07
N GLU A 381 14.65 25.27 -3.10
CA GLU A 381 14.52 26.35 -2.13
C GLU A 381 15.79 26.52 -1.29
N GLU A 382 16.33 25.42 -0.74
CA GLU A 382 17.59 25.45 0.03
C GLU A 382 18.76 25.96 -0.83
N GLU A 383 18.95 25.41 -2.03
CA GLU A 383 20.03 25.79 -2.94
C GLU A 383 19.97 27.26 -3.36
N MET A 384 18.76 27.77 -3.62
CA MET A 384 18.55 29.17 -3.93
C MET A 384 18.89 30.07 -2.73
N GLN A 385 18.43 29.73 -1.53
CA GLN A 385 18.72 30.50 -0.32
C GLN A 385 20.21 30.51 0.01
N ARG A 386 20.87 29.35 -0.08
CA ARG A 386 22.30 29.20 0.14
C ARG A 386 23.13 30.04 -0.84
N SER A 387 22.64 30.15 -2.08
CA SER A 387 23.25 30.97 -3.12
C SER A 387 22.88 32.46 -3.04
N GLY A 388 22.04 32.87 -2.09
CA GLY A 388 21.53 34.24 -1.97
C GLY A 388 20.61 34.65 -3.13
N LEU A 389 20.04 33.69 -3.85
CA LEU A 389 19.19 33.89 -5.02
C LEU A 389 17.71 33.85 -4.64
N LYS A 390 16.91 34.66 -5.33
CA LYS A 390 15.44 34.68 -5.23
C LYS A 390 14.85 34.82 -6.62
N ASP A 391 13.80 34.06 -6.93
CA ASP A 391 13.08 34.21 -8.20
C ASP A 391 11.83 35.09 -8.05
N SER A 392 11.22 35.44 -9.19
CA SER A 392 10.02 36.27 -9.24
C SER A 392 8.76 35.60 -8.68
N LYS A 393 8.81 34.27 -8.44
CA LYS A 393 7.73 33.49 -7.83
C LYS A 393 7.89 33.37 -6.32
N GLY A 394 8.96 33.93 -5.74
CA GLY A 394 9.24 33.88 -4.32
C GLY A 394 10.04 32.67 -3.86
N ARG A 395 10.54 31.82 -4.77
CA ARG A 395 11.49 30.76 -4.38
C ARG A 395 12.82 31.38 -3.97
N GLY A 396 13.50 30.76 -3.02
CA GLY A 396 14.67 31.30 -2.32
C GLY A 396 14.31 32.29 -1.21
N SER A 397 13.04 32.38 -0.80
CA SER A 397 12.58 33.31 0.24
C SER A 397 11.68 32.70 1.32
N MET A 398 11.48 31.39 1.29
CA MET A 398 10.68 30.67 2.29
C MET A 398 11.26 30.89 3.70
N PRO A 399 10.44 31.24 4.69
CA PRO A 399 10.93 31.48 6.03
C PRO A 399 11.42 30.17 6.68
N ALA A 400 12.25 30.29 7.71
CA ALA A 400 12.87 29.15 8.40
C ALA A 400 11.84 28.18 9.03
N ASP A 401 10.66 28.69 9.40
CA ASP A 401 9.52 27.94 9.92
C ASP A 401 8.58 27.41 8.83
N GLY A 402 8.96 27.54 7.55
CA GLY A 402 8.21 27.00 6.44
C GLY A 402 8.09 25.47 6.51
N ALA A 403 6.90 24.97 6.26
CA ALA A 403 6.55 23.54 6.37
C ALA A 403 7.52 22.60 5.62
N MET A 404 7.91 22.98 4.40
CA MET A 404 8.86 22.23 3.55
C MET A 404 10.23 22.93 3.44
N ARG A 405 10.61 23.74 4.44
CA ARG A 405 11.94 24.36 4.54
C ARG A 405 12.87 23.45 5.36
N PHE A 406 14.03 23.13 4.79
CA PHE A 406 15.08 22.30 5.43
C PHE A 406 16.44 22.96 5.24
N PHE A 407 17.21 23.10 6.31
CA PHE A 407 18.55 23.72 6.25
C PHE A 407 19.60 22.81 5.62
N ASP A 408 19.37 21.50 5.65
CA ASP A 408 20.17 20.54 4.91
C ASP A 408 19.27 19.61 4.10
N VAL A 409 19.46 19.61 2.77
CA VAL A 409 18.71 18.79 1.83
C VAL A 409 19.54 17.67 1.20
N TRP A 410 20.81 17.51 1.61
CA TRP A 410 21.75 16.56 1.01
C TRP A 410 22.42 15.63 2.02
N THR A 411 22.57 16.07 3.27
CA THR A 411 23.14 15.27 4.36
C THR A 411 22.02 14.65 5.17
N PRO A 412 22.00 13.32 5.38
CA PRO A 412 21.03 12.69 6.26
C PRO A 412 21.34 13.01 7.73
N CYS A 413 20.31 13.02 8.58
CA CYS A 413 20.48 13.25 10.02
C CYS A 413 21.29 12.12 10.70
N ILE A 414 21.04 10.86 10.32
CA ILE A 414 21.88 9.72 10.73
C ILE A 414 22.71 9.23 9.55
N ALA A 415 23.96 8.87 9.81
CA ALA A 415 24.87 8.30 8.81
C ALA A 415 24.55 6.82 8.46
N ASP A 416 23.54 6.24 9.11
CA ASP A 416 23.17 4.84 8.95
C ASP A 416 22.42 4.60 7.63
N ASN A 417 22.57 3.42 7.06
CA ASN A 417 21.82 2.96 5.89
C ASN A 417 21.00 1.73 6.26
N ARG A 418 20.22 1.83 7.35
CA ARG A 418 19.37 0.74 7.87
C ARG A 418 18.54 0.09 6.77
N ALA A 419 17.99 0.93 5.88
CA ALA A 419 17.17 0.54 4.74
C ALA A 419 17.87 -0.36 3.70
N ILE A 420 19.20 -0.31 3.50
CA ILE A 420 19.87 -1.21 2.52
C ILE A 420 20.18 -2.56 3.14
N THR A 421 20.69 -2.57 4.37
CA THR A 421 21.46 -3.71 4.86
C THR A 421 20.61 -4.71 5.63
N GLY A 422 19.49 -4.28 6.23
CA GLY A 422 18.74 -5.10 7.18
C GLY A 422 19.63 -5.67 8.29
N VAL A 423 20.76 -4.99 8.55
CA VAL A 423 21.81 -5.39 9.48
C VAL A 423 22.12 -4.14 10.28
N ASP A 424 21.84 -4.23 11.57
CA ASP A 424 22.24 -3.27 12.58
C ASP A 424 23.75 -3.06 12.47
N THR A 425 24.19 -1.91 11.95
CA THR A 425 25.62 -1.60 12.04
C THR A 425 25.90 -1.40 13.52
N SER A 426 26.84 -2.19 14.07
CA SER A 426 27.13 -2.30 15.50
C SER A 426 27.71 -1.02 16.14
N HIS A 427 27.53 0.13 15.51
CA HIS A 427 27.90 1.44 16.01
C HIS A 427 26.64 2.28 16.05
N PRO A 428 26.22 2.75 17.25
CA PRO A 428 25.10 3.67 17.33
C PRO A 428 25.45 4.91 16.50
N SER A 429 24.79 5.06 15.37
CA SER A 429 24.86 6.28 14.59
C SER A 429 24.29 7.39 15.47
N GLN A 430 25.12 8.37 15.80
CA GLN A 430 24.67 9.51 16.59
C GLN A 430 23.67 10.29 15.75
N GLU A 431 22.46 10.44 16.28
CA GLU A 431 21.45 11.33 15.70
C GLU A 431 21.94 12.78 15.70
N CYS A 432 21.65 13.50 14.63
CA CYS A 432 21.99 14.91 14.52
C CYS A 432 21.25 15.76 15.56
N ASP A 433 21.80 16.94 15.89
CA ASP A 433 21.25 17.80 16.95
C ASP A 433 19.84 18.32 16.63
N VAL A 434 19.51 18.52 15.35
CA VAL A 434 18.21 19.04 14.90
C VAL A 434 17.65 18.21 13.72
N PRO A 435 17.03 17.04 13.98
CA PRO A 435 16.56 16.13 12.92
C PRO A 435 15.61 16.74 11.91
N ASN A 436 14.75 17.66 12.36
CA ASN A 436 13.76 18.30 11.49
C ASN A 436 14.34 19.37 10.54
N ASP A 437 15.61 19.73 10.69
CA ASP A 437 16.29 20.64 9.76
C ASP A 437 16.88 19.90 8.55
N HIS A 438 16.91 18.56 8.60
CA HIS A 438 17.33 17.69 7.51
C HIS A 438 16.13 17.18 6.71
N LEU A 439 16.19 17.26 5.37
CA LEU A 439 15.18 16.65 4.50
C LEU A 439 15.18 15.12 4.59
N PHE A 440 16.37 14.54 4.81
CA PHE A 440 16.59 13.10 4.89
C PHE A 440 16.90 12.71 6.33
N TYR A 441 16.18 11.72 6.86
CA TYR A 441 16.51 11.15 8.15
C TYR A 441 17.74 10.24 8.01
N ASP A 442 17.69 9.31 7.07
CA ASP A 442 18.79 8.40 6.71
C ASP A 442 19.09 8.47 5.19
N GLY A 443 19.96 7.59 4.68
CA GLY A 443 20.30 7.59 3.25
C GLY A 443 19.13 7.36 2.28
N PHE A 444 18.00 6.84 2.73
CA PHE A 444 16.87 6.37 1.92
C PHE A 444 15.48 6.69 2.50
N THR A 445 15.38 7.55 3.50
CA THR A 445 14.12 7.88 4.17
C THR A 445 14.04 9.37 4.45
N PHE A 446 12.92 9.99 4.13
CA PHE A 446 12.68 11.40 4.45
C PHE A 446 12.55 11.62 5.96
N GLY A 447 12.94 12.82 6.40
CA GLY A 447 12.80 13.31 7.77
C GLY A 447 11.33 13.38 8.22
N GLU A 448 11.11 13.36 9.54
CA GLU A 448 9.77 13.36 10.13
C GLU A 448 8.89 14.52 9.64
N ARG A 449 9.43 15.75 9.63
CA ARG A 449 8.75 16.94 9.08
C ARG A 449 8.33 16.74 7.61
N ALA A 450 9.22 16.19 6.78
CA ALA A 450 8.92 15.93 5.38
C ALA A 450 7.83 14.85 5.23
N LYS A 451 7.89 13.75 6.01
CA LYS A 451 6.86 12.70 5.99
C LYS A 451 5.48 13.25 6.37
N GLU A 452 5.39 14.07 7.42
CA GLU A 452 4.12 14.66 7.86
C GLU A 452 3.52 15.60 6.79
N GLU A 453 4.33 16.49 6.21
CA GLU A 453 3.86 17.43 5.18
C GLU A 453 3.52 16.74 3.85
N LEU A 454 4.29 15.73 3.44
CA LEU A 454 3.97 14.93 2.26
C LEU A 454 2.69 14.11 2.48
N ALA A 455 2.47 13.55 3.67
CA ALA A 455 1.23 12.86 4.01
C ALA A 455 0.02 13.80 3.97
N LYS A 456 0.16 15.03 4.46
CA LYS A 456 -0.87 16.07 4.35
C LYS A 456 -1.17 16.42 2.90
N LYS A 457 -0.16 16.59 2.05
CA LYS A 457 -0.35 16.84 0.61
C LYS A 457 -1.04 15.67 -0.09
N THR A 458 -0.70 14.43 0.25
CA THR A 458 -1.41 13.26 -0.26
C THR A 458 -2.85 13.22 0.23
N ALA A 459 -3.12 13.54 1.49
CA ALA A 459 -4.46 13.58 2.04
C ALA A 459 -5.34 14.62 1.34
N GLU A 460 -4.80 15.80 1.00
CA GLU A 460 -5.48 16.81 0.17
C GLU A 460 -5.86 16.22 -1.20
N GLN A 461 -4.92 15.57 -1.90
CA GLN A 461 -5.21 14.94 -3.20
C GLN A 461 -6.24 13.81 -3.10
N ILE A 462 -6.21 13.01 -2.03
CA ILE A 462 -7.17 11.94 -1.76
C ILE A 462 -8.56 12.50 -1.52
N LYS A 463 -8.70 13.55 -0.69
CA LYS A 463 -9.98 14.23 -0.46
C LYS A 463 -10.50 14.89 -1.72
N ASP A 464 -9.62 15.42 -2.58
CA ASP A 464 -10.04 16.04 -3.82
C ASP A 464 -10.48 15.02 -4.88
N GLN A 465 -9.84 13.85 -4.96
CA GLN A 465 -10.04 12.92 -6.08
C GLN A 465 -10.79 11.63 -5.74
N LEU A 466 -10.77 11.20 -4.48
CA LEU A 466 -11.29 9.89 -4.06
C LEU A 466 -12.43 9.96 -3.03
N PHE A 467 -12.47 11.01 -2.21
CA PHE A 467 -13.50 11.22 -1.16
C PHE A 467 -14.17 12.60 -1.30
N VAL A 468 -15.12 12.95 -0.42
CA VAL A 468 -15.77 14.27 -0.39
C VAL A 468 -15.50 14.99 0.92
#